data_AF-A0A7S1Q8I1-F1
#
_entry.id   AF-A0A7S1Q8I1-F1
#
_cell.length_a   1.000
_cell.length_b   1.000
_cell.length_c   1.000
_cell.angle_alpha   90.00
_cell.angle_beta   90.00
_cell.angle_gamma   90.00
#
_symmetry.space_group_name_H-M   'P 1'
#
loop_
_entity.id
_entity.type
_entity.pdbx_description
1 polymer ?
#
loop_
_entity_poly.entity_id
_entity_poly.type
_entity_poly.pdbx_seq_one_letter_code
_entity_poly.pdbx_strand_id
1 'polypeptide(L)'
;RDPAHSCSPPSTITKAAMFGSSSFTSSAFESETPGLEAPAARKPRQEEHHTCLPVTVRAIEYAVEQRTDTGGELRFHGTEAGVLLLVGCVEAVTRQAASIELCLSDGTGRIKARHYTNDRQPGDLAALGPGTYVSVFGTVRTAPEV
;
A
#
# COMPACT_ATOMS: atom_id res chain seq x y z
N ARG A 1 31.45 38.52 12.34
CA ARG A 1 32.33 38.41 11.15
C ARG A 1 32.04 37.05 10.55
N ASP A 2 30.94 36.95 9.81
CA ASP A 2 30.70 35.83 8.89
C ASP A 2 31.36 36.15 7.55
N PRO A 3 31.66 35.13 6.74
CA PRO A 3 30.93 35.09 5.48
C PRO A 3 30.39 33.71 5.10
N ALA A 4 29.26 33.81 4.40
CA ALA A 4 28.51 32.78 3.71
C ALA A 4 29.35 31.88 2.79
N HIS A 5 28.99 30.59 2.75
CA HIS A 5 29.22 29.75 1.58
C HIS A 5 27.87 29.38 0.96
N SER A 6 27.81 29.72 -0.33
CA SER A 6 26.67 29.88 -1.20
C SER A 6 26.12 28.56 -1.76
N CYS A 7 24.81 28.54 -1.91
CA CYS A 7 24.03 27.68 -2.80
C CYS A 7 24.40 27.91 -4.28
N SER A 8 24.55 26.84 -5.05
CA SER A 8 24.49 26.87 -6.52
C SER A 8 23.91 25.55 -7.08
N PRO A 9 22.90 25.60 -7.96
CA PRO A 9 22.25 24.42 -8.54
C PRO A 9 22.98 23.92 -9.81
N PRO A 10 22.94 22.61 -10.13
CA PRO A 10 23.31 22.15 -11.46
C PRO A 10 22.15 22.19 -12.46
N SER A 11 22.54 22.62 -13.65
CA SER A 11 21.79 22.99 -14.85
C SER A 11 20.92 21.92 -15.49
N THR A 12 19.81 22.40 -16.07
CA THR A 12 18.97 21.78 -17.10
C THR A 12 19.79 21.06 -18.17
N ILE A 13 19.60 19.75 -18.33
CA ILE A 13 20.01 19.01 -19.54
C ILE A 13 18.81 18.81 -20.45
N THR A 14 19.00 19.28 -21.67
CA THR A 14 18.09 19.33 -22.80
C THR A 14 17.71 17.94 -23.29
N LYS A 15 16.43 17.75 -23.65
CA LYS A 15 15.92 16.62 -24.44
C LYS A 15 16.79 16.40 -25.68
N ALA A 16 17.42 15.24 -25.79
CA ALA A 16 17.89 14.69 -27.06
C ALA A 16 16.98 13.53 -27.45
N ALA A 17 16.16 13.77 -28.49
CA ALA A 17 15.47 12.72 -29.21
C ALA A 17 16.51 11.94 -30.03
N MET A 18 16.73 10.67 -29.70
CA MET A 18 17.51 9.73 -30.52
C MET A 18 16.51 8.80 -31.20
N PHE A 19 16.07 9.21 -32.39
CA PHE A 19 15.25 8.43 -33.30
C PHE A 19 16.14 7.41 -34.01
N GLY A 20 16.25 6.21 -33.42
CA GLY A 20 17.01 5.09 -33.96
C GLY A 20 16.25 4.41 -35.10
N SER A 21 16.51 4.86 -36.32
CA SER A 21 16.22 4.16 -37.57
C SER A 21 16.99 2.85 -37.61
N SER A 22 16.30 1.72 -37.48
CA SER A 22 16.78 0.42 -37.94
C SER A 22 15.77 -0.12 -38.96
N SER A 23 16.13 0.07 -40.22
CA SER A 23 15.53 -0.55 -41.39
C SER A 23 15.44 -2.07 -41.22
N PHE A 24 14.22 -2.60 -41.20
CA PHE A 24 13.98 -3.99 -41.54
C PHE A 24 13.34 -4.00 -42.95
N THR A 25 14.04 -4.60 -43.90
CA THR A 25 13.56 -4.84 -45.26
C THR A 25 13.41 -6.35 -45.44
N SER A 26 12.17 -6.83 -45.58
CA SER A 26 11.87 -7.99 -46.44
C SER A 26 10.37 -8.18 -46.65
N SER A 27 10.04 -8.30 -47.95
CA SER A 27 8.91 -9.01 -48.55
C SER A 27 7.58 -8.26 -48.70
N ALA A 28 7.36 -7.88 -49.95
CA ALA A 28 6.11 -7.42 -50.55
C ALA A 28 4.96 -8.43 -50.40
N PHE A 29 3.77 -7.91 -50.10
CA PHE A 29 2.50 -8.40 -50.61
C PHE A 29 1.53 -7.21 -50.71
N GLU A 30 1.06 -6.98 -51.93
CA GLU A 30 0.25 -5.87 -52.39
C GLU A 30 -1.21 -6.32 -52.43
N SER A 31 -2.13 -5.56 -51.84
CA SER A 31 -3.57 -5.51 -52.19
C SER A 31 -4.28 -4.35 -51.48
N GLU A 32 -5.19 -3.71 -52.22
CA GLU A 32 -5.88 -2.43 -52.02
C GLU A 32 -6.79 -2.26 -50.78
N THR A 33 -6.91 -0.99 -50.36
CA THR A 33 -7.85 -0.28 -49.45
C THR A 33 -9.36 -0.50 -49.70
N PRO A 34 -10.35 -0.06 -48.85
CA PRO A 34 -10.30 0.88 -47.70
C PRO A 34 -11.10 0.45 -46.44
N GLY A 35 -10.63 0.88 -45.26
CA GLY A 35 -11.40 0.77 -44.01
C GLY A 35 -10.78 1.65 -42.93
N LEU A 36 -11.21 2.91 -42.85
CA LEU A 36 -10.87 3.80 -41.74
C LEU A 36 -11.63 3.35 -40.49
N GLU A 37 -11.11 2.34 -39.79
CA GLU A 37 -11.47 2.13 -38.39
C GLU A 37 -10.73 3.17 -37.53
N ALA A 38 -11.53 3.91 -36.77
CA ALA A 38 -11.06 4.85 -35.76
C ALA A 38 -10.08 4.14 -34.80
N PRO A 39 -9.03 4.83 -34.32
CA PRO A 39 -8.12 4.23 -33.34
C PRO A 39 -8.93 3.90 -32.10
N ALA A 40 -9.14 2.61 -31.84
CA ALA A 40 -9.76 2.12 -30.62
C ALA A 40 -9.06 2.78 -29.43
N ALA A 41 -9.79 3.69 -28.78
CA ALA A 41 -9.31 4.39 -27.61
C ALA A 41 -8.92 3.34 -26.56
N ARG A 42 -7.61 3.13 -26.41
CA ARG A 42 -7.06 2.26 -25.38
C ARG A 42 -7.59 2.79 -24.06
N LYS A 43 -8.47 2.02 -23.40
CA LYS A 43 -8.91 2.32 -22.04
C LYS A 43 -7.64 2.58 -21.22
N PRO A 44 -7.55 3.73 -20.52
CA PRO A 44 -6.39 4.01 -19.69
C PRO A 44 -6.23 2.83 -18.74
N ARG A 45 -5.03 2.25 -18.74
CA ARG A 45 -4.65 1.16 -17.85
C ARG A 45 -4.94 1.66 -16.43
N GLN A 46 -5.91 1.05 -15.77
CA GLN A 46 -6.22 1.37 -14.39
C GLN A 46 -4.99 0.94 -13.58
N GLU A 47 -4.22 1.92 -13.13
CA GLU A 47 -3.08 1.67 -12.25
C GLU A 47 -3.62 1.29 -10.88
N GLU A 48 -3.27 0.08 -10.43
CA GLU A 48 -3.62 -0.42 -9.12
C GLU A 48 -2.77 0.31 -8.08
N HIS A 49 -3.39 1.21 -7.33
CA HIS A 49 -2.69 2.09 -6.40
C HIS A 49 -2.56 1.40 -5.04
N HIS A 50 -1.50 0.61 -4.85
CA HIS A 50 -1.21 0.02 -3.55
C HIS A 50 -0.73 1.10 -2.57
N THR A 51 -1.57 1.46 -1.60
CA THR A 51 -1.23 2.42 -0.55
C THR A 51 -0.99 1.72 0.79
N CYS A 52 0.02 2.20 1.51
CA CYS A 52 0.26 1.87 2.91
C CYS A 52 -0.11 3.09 3.74
N LEU A 53 -1.27 3.07 4.41
CA LEU A 53 -1.82 4.25 5.09
C LEU A 53 -1.56 4.17 6.61
N PRO A 54 -0.85 5.15 7.20
CA PRO A 54 -0.68 5.22 8.65
C PRO A 54 -2.00 5.64 9.32
N VAL A 55 -2.49 4.83 10.25
CA VAL A 55 -3.79 5.01 10.91
C VAL A 55 -3.67 4.87 12.42
N THR A 56 -4.64 5.45 13.12
CA THR A 56 -4.90 5.18 14.53
C THR A 56 -5.97 4.10 14.69
N VAL A 57 -6.03 3.44 15.85
CA VAL A 57 -7.09 2.46 16.16
C VAL A 57 -8.46 3.11 16.04
N ARG A 58 -8.60 4.33 16.57
CA ARG A 58 -9.83 5.10 16.49
C ARG A 58 -10.29 5.36 15.05
N ALA A 59 -9.36 5.64 14.14
CA ALA A 59 -9.69 5.82 12.72
C ALA A 59 -10.20 4.51 12.10
N ILE A 60 -9.64 3.36 12.49
CA ILE A 60 -10.11 2.04 12.06
C ILE A 60 -11.53 1.79 12.58
N GLU A 61 -11.79 2.03 13.87
CA GLU A 61 -13.12 1.87 14.49
C GLU A 61 -14.17 2.69 13.73
N TYR A 62 -13.91 3.99 13.51
CA TYR A 62 -14.82 4.85 12.75
C TYR A 62 -15.03 4.39 11.30
N ALA A 63 -13.98 3.94 10.62
CA ALA A 63 -14.11 3.44 9.25
C ALA A 63 -14.97 2.16 9.20
N VAL A 64 -14.85 1.28 10.20
CA VAL A 64 -15.66 0.06 10.33
C VAL A 64 -17.13 0.41 10.58
N GLU A 65 -17.42 1.37 11.45
CA GLU A 65 -18.80 1.85 11.71
C GLU A 65 -19.44 2.46 10.45
N GLN A 66 -18.71 3.33 9.74
CA GLN A 66 -19.21 3.91 8.49
C GLN A 66 -19.46 2.86 7.41
N ARG A 67 -18.61 1.82 7.38
CA ARG A 67 -18.78 0.70 6.46
C ARG A 67 -20.07 -0.07 6.77
N THR A 68 -20.39 -0.31 8.04
CA THR A 68 -21.63 -1.01 8.42
C THR A 68 -22.87 -0.24 8.00
N ASP A 69 -22.84 1.10 8.04
CA ASP A 69 -23.97 1.93 7.63
C ASP A 69 -24.15 1.98 6.10
N THR A 70 -23.04 1.96 5.35
CA THR A 70 -23.04 2.19 3.89
C THR A 70 -22.96 0.89 3.07
N GLY A 71 -22.59 -0.24 3.69
CA GLY A 71 -22.46 -1.55 3.04
C GLY A 71 -21.30 -1.68 2.04
N GLY A 72 -20.34 -0.75 2.07
CA GLY A 72 -19.27 -0.64 1.06
C GLY A 72 -17.91 -1.23 1.46
N GLU A 73 -16.86 -0.80 0.76
CA GLU A 73 -15.45 -1.03 1.13
C GLU A 73 -15.04 -0.17 2.33
N LEU A 74 -14.04 -0.62 3.07
CA LEU A 74 -13.44 0.18 4.13
C LEU A 74 -12.69 1.36 3.50
N ARG A 75 -13.01 2.59 3.92
CA ARG A 75 -12.40 3.80 3.39
C ARG A 75 -11.82 4.66 4.50
N PHE A 76 -10.63 5.18 4.26
CA PHE A 76 -9.95 6.14 5.14
C PHE A 76 -9.80 7.45 4.40
N HIS A 77 -10.41 8.53 4.92
CA HIS A 77 -10.34 9.87 4.31
C HIS A 77 -10.73 9.90 2.81
N GLY A 78 -11.76 9.12 2.43
CA GLY A 78 -12.22 9.01 1.04
C GLY A 78 -11.37 8.09 0.14
N THR A 79 -10.30 7.48 0.66
CA THR A 79 -9.45 6.53 -0.07
C THR A 79 -9.79 5.11 0.32
N GLU A 80 -9.80 4.19 -0.64
CA GLU A 80 -9.97 2.75 -0.38
C GLU A 80 -8.82 2.20 0.47
N ALA A 81 -9.15 1.35 1.45
CA ALA A 81 -8.18 0.78 2.35
C ALA A 81 -7.35 -0.32 1.69
N GLY A 82 -6.06 -0.04 1.47
CA GLY A 82 -5.06 -1.05 1.14
C GLY A 82 -4.43 -1.66 2.40
N VAL A 83 -3.11 -1.55 2.50
CA VAL A 83 -2.36 -1.94 3.71
C VAL A 83 -2.42 -0.78 4.70
N LEU A 84 -2.65 -1.07 5.97
CA LEU A 84 -2.61 -0.09 7.04
C LEU A 84 -1.35 -0.25 7.87
N LEU A 85 -0.83 0.84 8.39
CA LEU A 85 0.29 0.88 9.33
C LEU A 85 -0.20 1.45 10.66
N LEU A 86 0.05 0.75 11.76
CA LEU A 86 -0.36 1.13 13.10
C LEU A 86 0.83 0.97 14.06
N VAL A 87 1.03 1.95 14.94
CA VAL A 87 2.01 1.86 16.03
C VAL A 87 1.25 1.79 17.34
N GLY A 88 1.52 0.78 18.16
CA GLY A 88 0.82 0.58 19.42
C GLY A 88 1.68 -0.13 20.45
N CYS A 89 1.32 0.07 21.73
CA CYS A 89 1.84 -0.69 22.85
C CYS A 89 1.10 -2.02 22.95
N VAL A 90 1.84 -3.10 23.14
CA VAL A 90 1.28 -4.43 23.41
C VAL A 90 0.72 -4.44 24.83
N GLU A 91 -0.56 -4.77 24.97
CA GLU A 91 -1.20 -4.99 26.28
C GLU A 91 -1.26 -6.49 26.64
N ALA A 92 -1.43 -7.35 25.64
CA ALA A 92 -1.48 -8.80 25.82
C ALA A 92 -0.96 -9.55 24.60
N VAL A 93 -0.42 -10.75 24.82
CA VAL A 93 0.09 -11.65 23.78
C VAL A 93 -0.46 -13.05 24.02
N THR A 94 -1.10 -13.62 23.00
CA THR A 94 -1.57 -15.01 22.99
C THR A 94 -0.84 -15.77 21.89
N ARG A 95 -0.08 -16.79 22.26
CA ARG A 95 0.68 -17.62 21.31
C ARG A 95 -0.09 -18.90 21.02
N GLN A 96 -0.34 -19.17 19.75
CA GLN A 96 -0.94 -20.40 19.23
C GLN A 96 0.07 -21.10 18.33
N ALA A 97 -0.18 -22.36 17.99
CA ALA A 97 0.74 -23.16 17.17
C ALA A 97 1.05 -22.53 15.80
N ALA A 98 0.04 -21.93 15.16
CA ALA A 98 0.13 -21.34 13.82
C ALA A 98 -0.03 -19.81 13.81
N SER A 99 -0.19 -19.17 14.97
CA SER A 99 -0.36 -17.71 15.01
C SER A 99 0.01 -17.09 16.35
N ILE A 100 0.29 -15.79 16.33
CA ILE A 100 0.42 -14.94 17.50
C ILE A 100 -0.67 -13.89 17.41
N GLU A 101 -1.44 -13.75 18.47
CA GLU A 101 -2.43 -12.69 18.64
C GLU A 101 -1.92 -11.66 19.64
N LEU A 102 -2.03 -10.39 19.27
CA LEU A 102 -1.63 -9.25 20.07
C LEU A 102 -2.85 -8.37 20.33
N CYS A 103 -3.03 -7.94 21.58
CA CYS A 103 -3.89 -6.80 21.90
C CYS A 103 -3.01 -5.56 21.93
N LEU A 104 -3.32 -4.59 21.08
CA LEU A 104 -2.53 -3.36 20.90
C LEU A 104 -3.36 -2.14 21.29
N SER A 105 -2.70 -1.16 21.91
CA SER A 105 -3.25 0.15 22.24
C SER A 105 -2.32 1.25 21.74
N ASP A 106 -2.85 2.17 20.92
CA ASP A 106 -2.13 3.36 20.44
C ASP A 106 -2.48 4.63 21.25
N GLY A 107 -3.24 4.47 22.33
CA GLY A 107 -3.78 5.56 23.14
C GLY A 107 -5.12 6.12 22.63
N THR A 108 -5.55 5.77 21.41
CA THR A 108 -6.84 6.19 20.85
C THR A 108 -7.91 5.11 20.90
N GLY A 109 -7.51 3.84 20.99
CA GLY A 109 -8.39 2.69 21.10
C GLY A 109 -7.63 1.40 21.36
N ARG A 110 -8.32 0.25 21.26
CA ARG A 110 -7.71 -1.08 21.39
C ARG A 110 -8.07 -1.97 20.22
N ILE A 111 -7.07 -2.62 19.62
CA ILE A 111 -7.27 -3.50 18.46
C ILE A 111 -6.58 -4.86 18.66
N LYS A 112 -7.19 -5.92 18.13
CA LYS A 112 -6.58 -7.24 18.05
C LYS A 112 -5.86 -7.40 16.72
N ALA A 113 -4.56 -7.66 16.76
CA ALA A 113 -3.77 -8.01 15.59
C ALA A 113 -3.42 -9.50 15.62
N ARG A 114 -3.53 -10.19 14.48
CA ARG A 114 -3.13 -11.60 14.35
C ARG A 114 -2.04 -11.73 13.31
N HIS A 115 -0.91 -12.32 13.71
CA HIS A 115 0.20 -12.67 12.84
C HIS A 115 0.28 -14.19 12.71
N TYR A 116 0.21 -14.72 11.49
CA TYR A 116 0.34 -16.14 11.23
C TYR A 116 1.81 -16.53 11.16
N THR A 117 2.22 -17.50 11.97
CA THR A 117 3.60 -17.95 12.06
C THR A 117 3.83 -19.18 11.19
N ASN A 118 4.93 -19.17 10.45
CA ASN A 118 5.48 -20.38 9.81
C ASN A 118 6.61 -20.95 10.70
N ASP A 119 7.06 -22.18 10.42
CA ASP A 119 8.03 -22.94 11.25
C ASP A 119 9.32 -22.19 11.60
N ARG A 120 9.68 -21.16 10.83
CA ARG A 120 10.80 -20.28 11.11
C ARG A 120 10.31 -19.05 11.87
N GLN A 121 10.18 -19.18 13.19
CA GLN A 121 9.82 -18.04 14.04
C GLN A 121 11.02 -17.07 14.12
N PRO A 122 10.93 -15.83 13.62
CA PRO A 122 11.97 -14.84 13.85
C PRO A 122 12.06 -14.55 15.35
N GLY A 123 13.29 -14.47 15.89
CA GLY A 123 13.56 -14.26 17.31
C GLY A 123 12.87 -13.01 17.89
N ASP A 124 12.61 -12.01 17.05
CA ASP A 124 11.93 -10.77 17.41
C ASP A 124 10.49 -11.00 17.89
N LEU A 125 9.79 -12.01 17.36
CA LEU A 125 8.44 -12.37 17.80
C LEU A 125 8.45 -13.04 19.18
N ALA A 126 9.55 -13.66 19.59
CA ALA A 126 9.69 -14.25 20.93
C ALA A 126 9.83 -13.17 22.02
N ALA A 127 10.42 -12.01 21.67
CA ALA A 127 10.59 -10.88 22.58
C ALA A 127 9.32 -10.04 22.80
N LEU A 128 8.25 -10.28 22.05
CA LEU A 128 6.98 -9.57 22.23
C LEU A 128 6.35 -9.90 23.58
N GLY A 129 6.04 -8.86 24.34
CA GLY A 129 5.37 -8.91 25.64
C GLY A 129 4.67 -7.58 25.96
N PRO A 130 3.87 -7.55 27.05
CA PRO A 130 3.20 -6.33 27.48
C PRO A 130 4.17 -5.18 27.73
N GLY A 131 3.81 -3.96 27.34
CA GLY A 131 4.63 -2.76 27.46
C GLY A 131 5.57 -2.50 26.27
N THR A 132 5.73 -3.46 25.36
CA THR A 132 6.55 -3.29 24.16
C THR A 132 5.77 -2.49 23.11
N TYR A 133 6.40 -1.46 22.54
CA TYR A 133 5.87 -0.76 21.38
C TYR A 133 6.23 -1.50 20.09
N VAL A 134 5.23 -1.69 19.23
CA VAL A 134 5.37 -2.37 17.95
C VAL A 134 4.78 -1.54 16.82
N SER A 135 5.39 -1.65 15.64
CA SER A 135 4.82 -1.18 14.39
C SER A 135 4.25 -2.38 13.64
N VAL A 136 2.96 -2.34 13.34
CA VAL A 136 2.22 -3.42 12.68
C VAL A 136 1.71 -2.91 11.35
N PHE A 137 1.93 -3.68 10.30
CA PHE A 137 1.35 -3.43 8.98
C PHE A 137 0.49 -4.61 8.57
N GLY A 138 -0.66 -4.34 7.95
CA GLY A 138 -1.57 -5.40 7.51
C GLY A 138 -2.92 -4.88 7.05
N THR A 139 -3.85 -5.81 6.81
CA THR A 139 -5.22 -5.50 6.42
C THR A 139 -6.18 -5.68 7.60
N VAL A 140 -7.22 -4.84 7.64
CA VAL A 140 -8.27 -4.95 8.66
C VAL A 140 -9.30 -5.97 8.22
N ARG A 141 -9.62 -6.90 9.11
CA ARG A 141 -10.67 -7.89 8.90
C ARG A 141 -11.81 -7.63 9.87
N THR A 142 -12.99 -7.38 9.34
CA THR A 142 -14.25 -7.34 10.09
C THR A 142 -14.95 -8.68 9.86
N ALA A 143 -14.99 -9.57 10.86
CA ALA A 143 -15.58 -10.90 10.69
C ALA A 143 -16.39 -11.35 11.93
N PRO A 144 -17.40 -12.21 11.74
CA PRO A 144 -17.73 -12.89 10.47
C PRO A 144 -19.01 -12.38 9.79
N GLU A 145 -19.11 -12.67 8.48
CA GLU A 145 -20.41 -12.85 7.81
C GLU A 145 -21.35 -13.63 8.74
N VAL A 146 -22.52 -13.06 9.00
CA VAL A 146 -23.68 -13.79 9.48
C VAL A 146 -24.58 -14.03 8.28
#